data_AF-A0A1V5YE38-F1
#
_entry.id   AF-A0A1V5YE38-F1
#
_cell.length_a   1.000
_cell.length_b   1.000
_cell.length_c   1.000
_cell.angle_alpha   90.00
_cell.angle_beta   90.00
_cell.angle_gamma   90.00
#
_symmetry.space_group_name_H-M   'P 1'
#
loop_
_entity.id
_entity.type
_entity.pdbx_description
1 polymer ?
#
loop_
_entity_poly.entity_id
_entity_poly.type
_entity_poly.pdbx_seq_one_letter_code
_entity_poly.pdbx_strand_id
1 'polypeptide(L)'
;MPEKFLLSTRDLCVYRHLKEIVRSGVVSLKIEGRMKSPEYVAVVTSIYRRALDGIDRGDWSPSREDEMALALAFNRSFTKGHLLGERDVMGREMSDNRGVLIGSVSSFDSRKSEAAVRLSGSLAPEKGDGLVFQSPGQEVGLVVQRTEVKDGLLRMKVKERVRPGARVYLTGSTALSRKAAQIIDSAPAGIPLDLYLSWQENRPLLQALLPDGKKVAVLASFLMEKAKNQPLTRQQVESQLRRTGGTAFAIRKIEMDYSGDLFAPLGALNQLRRQLLEKVEEALLAGRRPEKEKVEVARALWQEMLSLMPGPSGGASSSPPTRKTAAASFLSVYAASLEEVKGAVAGGCDRVYLEPSLGRRIKDDGAREDGFTKILSEARAICGSKQLLWKWPRICRSEFFSLAGRVLAGAEVDGVMVENVGALQAALECRPAVPIYGGMGLNVCNHLTVQALSPPLSLITLSPELSARQLAAVVSASRFLPQASSLELVVQGSLEVMVAEDCIPCLAGPHAATDDSGQFWGLQDMRRVFPLQLDDDSRTHIFNSVETCLLDQMPRIAAMGLDGVALDGRGRGEAYAREMTEIYRRAIELTERGGERLEQDLQELKEKVVPLALGGITYGHFVKGLRDEID
;
A
#
# COMPACT_ATOMS: atom_id res chain seq x y z
N MET A 1 3.95 -3.30 28.96
CA MET A 1 3.05 -4.36 28.49
C MET A 1 3.83 -5.67 28.35
N PRO A 2 3.19 -6.85 28.51
CA PRO A 2 3.86 -8.15 28.43
C PRO A 2 4.38 -8.50 27.02
N GLU A 3 3.75 -7.95 25.97
CA GLU A 3 4.13 -8.15 24.58
C GLU A 3 5.04 -7.01 24.08
N LYS A 4 6.09 -7.35 23.33
CA LYS A 4 7.12 -6.39 22.88
C LYS A 4 6.80 -5.74 21.53
N PHE A 5 6.12 -6.45 20.64
CA PHE A 5 5.91 -6.02 19.25
C PHE A 5 4.42 -5.93 18.91
N LEU A 6 3.75 -4.95 19.51
CA LEU A 6 2.28 -4.82 19.51
C LEU A 6 1.65 -4.73 18.11
N LEU A 7 2.40 -4.19 17.14
CA LEU A 7 1.97 -3.96 15.74
C LEU A 7 2.59 -4.95 14.74
N SER A 8 3.38 -5.94 15.19
CA SER A 8 4.02 -6.90 14.28
C SER A 8 2.99 -7.95 13.83
N THR A 9 2.72 -8.02 12.53
CA THR A 9 1.86 -9.05 11.91
C THR A 9 2.68 -10.25 11.44
N ARG A 10 1.99 -11.39 11.30
CA ARG A 10 2.47 -12.56 10.55
C ARG A 10 2.42 -12.28 9.04
N ASP A 11 3.22 -13.01 8.27
CA ASP A 11 3.29 -12.83 6.82
C ASP A 11 2.02 -13.40 6.15
N LEU A 12 1.36 -12.60 5.32
CA LEU A 12 0.20 -13.06 4.54
C LEU A 12 0.65 -14.08 3.49
N CYS A 13 0.14 -15.31 3.60
CA CYS A 13 0.39 -16.36 2.62
C CYS A 13 -0.90 -17.12 2.30
N VAL A 14 -1.35 -16.94 1.05
CA VAL A 14 -2.58 -17.52 0.54
C VAL A 14 -2.35 -18.65 -0.46
N TYR A 15 -1.11 -19.14 -0.58
CA TYR A 15 -0.71 -20.16 -1.55
C TYR A 15 -1.63 -21.37 -1.54
N ARG A 16 -1.99 -21.90 -0.36
CA ARG A 16 -2.92 -23.06 -0.23
C ARG A 16 -4.33 -22.78 -0.79
N HIS A 17 -4.75 -21.52 -0.78
CA HIS A 17 -6.09 -21.06 -1.20
C HIS A 17 -6.08 -20.41 -2.58
N LEU A 18 -4.99 -20.56 -3.34
CA LEU A 18 -4.81 -19.86 -4.60
C LEU A 18 -5.91 -20.19 -5.62
N LYS A 19 -6.46 -21.41 -5.64
CA LYS A 19 -7.61 -21.78 -6.48
C LYS A 19 -8.86 -20.96 -6.16
N GLU A 20 -9.14 -20.72 -4.88
CA GLU A 20 -10.31 -19.95 -4.43
C GLU A 20 -10.14 -18.47 -4.82
N ILE A 21 -8.92 -17.94 -4.63
CA ILE A 21 -8.60 -16.56 -4.98
C ILE A 21 -8.71 -16.33 -6.49
N VAL A 22 -8.14 -17.21 -7.32
CA VAL A 22 -8.25 -17.08 -8.79
C VAL A 22 -9.71 -17.11 -9.26
N ARG A 23 -10.59 -17.83 -8.55
CA ARG A 23 -12.02 -17.92 -8.86
C ARG A 23 -12.85 -16.71 -8.39
N SER A 24 -12.30 -15.82 -7.55
CA SER A 24 -13.06 -14.69 -7.00
C SER A 24 -13.28 -13.53 -7.99
N GLY A 25 -12.72 -13.61 -9.20
CA GLY A 25 -12.81 -12.57 -10.22
C GLY A 25 -11.70 -11.51 -10.16
N VAL A 26 -10.73 -11.65 -9.24
CA VAL A 26 -9.53 -10.80 -9.25
C VAL A 26 -8.71 -11.04 -10.52
N VAL A 27 -8.32 -9.95 -11.18
CA VAL A 27 -7.59 -10.02 -12.46
C VAL A 27 -6.06 -10.03 -12.30
N SER A 28 -5.56 -9.71 -11.10
CA SER A 28 -4.13 -9.66 -10.80
C SER A 28 -3.87 -9.99 -9.35
N LEU A 29 -2.81 -10.75 -9.11
CA LEU A 29 -2.26 -11.01 -7.77
C LEU A 29 -1.00 -10.16 -7.58
N LYS A 30 -0.79 -9.66 -6.37
CA LYS A 30 0.39 -8.87 -6.01
C LYS A 30 1.16 -9.58 -4.91
N ILE A 31 2.48 -9.61 -5.04
CA ILE A 31 3.41 -10.10 -4.01
C ILE A 31 4.09 -8.86 -3.41
N GLU A 32 4.09 -8.74 -2.09
CA GLU A 32 4.80 -7.65 -1.40
C GLU A 32 6.30 -7.97 -1.31
N GLY A 33 7.08 -7.32 -2.16
CA GLY A 33 8.54 -7.50 -2.27
C GLY A 33 9.35 -6.30 -1.80
N ARG A 34 8.74 -5.21 -1.31
CA ARG A 34 9.50 -4.03 -0.87
C ARG A 34 10.42 -4.39 0.28
N MET A 35 11.66 -3.92 0.21
CA MET A 35 12.72 -4.20 1.18
C MET A 35 13.07 -5.70 1.34
N LYS A 36 12.66 -6.57 0.39
CA LYS A 36 13.03 -7.99 0.36
C LYS A 36 14.25 -8.21 -0.54
N SER A 37 14.96 -9.32 -0.32
CA SER A 37 16.13 -9.67 -1.13
C SER A 37 15.72 -10.17 -2.54
N PRO A 38 16.61 -10.08 -3.55
CA PRO A 38 16.36 -10.63 -4.87
C PRO A 38 15.99 -12.13 -4.84
N GLU A 39 16.60 -12.91 -3.94
CA GLU A 39 16.33 -14.33 -3.77
C GLU A 39 14.90 -14.59 -3.31
N TYR A 40 14.39 -13.81 -2.35
CA TYR A 40 13.00 -13.89 -1.91
C TYR A 40 12.06 -13.64 -3.09
N VAL A 41 12.29 -12.55 -3.83
CA VAL A 41 11.43 -12.18 -4.97
C VAL A 41 11.44 -13.27 -6.04
N ALA A 42 12.61 -13.82 -6.37
CA ALA A 42 12.74 -14.89 -7.35
C ALA A 42 12.00 -16.17 -6.92
N VAL A 43 12.21 -16.62 -5.68
CA VAL A 43 11.59 -17.84 -5.16
C VAL A 43 10.07 -17.71 -5.10
N VAL A 44 9.55 -16.66 -4.45
CA VAL A 44 8.10 -16.49 -4.27
C VAL A 44 7.41 -16.31 -5.62
N THR A 45 7.96 -15.49 -6.51
CA THR A 45 7.39 -15.28 -7.86
C THR A 45 7.37 -16.58 -8.65
N SER A 46 8.47 -17.34 -8.64
CA SER A 46 8.56 -18.62 -9.34
C SER A 46 7.54 -19.65 -8.84
N ILE A 47 7.35 -19.74 -7.52
CA ILE A 47 6.36 -20.63 -6.89
C ILE A 47 4.94 -20.24 -7.32
N TYR A 48 4.56 -18.97 -7.17
CA TYR A 48 3.21 -18.52 -7.53
C TYR A 48 2.96 -18.61 -9.04
N ARG A 49 3.96 -18.35 -9.90
CA ARG A 49 3.82 -18.50 -11.36
C ARG A 49 3.55 -19.95 -11.76
N ARG A 50 4.35 -20.90 -11.27
CA ARG A 50 4.11 -22.33 -11.51
C ARG A 50 2.74 -22.77 -11.01
N ALA A 51 2.33 -22.26 -9.86
CA ALA A 51 1.03 -22.57 -9.27
C ALA A 51 -0.12 -22.05 -10.14
N LEU A 52 -0.05 -20.81 -10.61
CA LEU A 52 -1.04 -20.25 -11.53
C LEU A 52 -1.08 -21.00 -12.86
N ASP A 53 0.08 -21.37 -13.44
CA ASP A 53 0.14 -22.13 -14.69
C ASP A 53 -0.48 -23.53 -14.53
N GLY A 54 -0.29 -24.17 -13.38
CA GLY A 54 -0.94 -25.46 -13.10
C GLY A 54 -2.43 -25.31 -12.76
N ILE A 55 -2.86 -24.20 -12.16
CA ILE A 55 -4.29 -23.91 -11.96
C ILE A 55 -4.98 -23.77 -13.32
N ASP A 56 -4.36 -23.06 -14.26
CA ASP A 56 -4.85 -22.88 -15.64
C ASP A 56 -4.96 -24.21 -16.39
N ARG A 57 -3.96 -25.10 -16.25
CA ARG A 57 -4.02 -26.48 -16.78
C ARG A 57 -4.99 -27.40 -16.05
N GLY A 58 -5.49 -26.99 -14.87
CA GLY A 58 -6.36 -27.81 -14.02
C GLY A 58 -5.63 -28.88 -13.18
N ASP A 59 -4.29 -28.91 -13.18
CA ASP A 59 -3.46 -29.97 -12.57
C ASP A 59 -2.72 -29.55 -11.29
N TRP A 60 -3.01 -28.37 -10.74
CA TRP A 60 -2.32 -27.88 -9.55
C TRP A 60 -2.93 -28.33 -8.22
N SER A 61 -2.06 -28.62 -7.25
CA SER A 61 -2.37 -28.74 -5.82
C SER A 61 -1.22 -28.18 -4.98
N PRO A 62 -1.47 -27.64 -3.77
CA PRO A 62 -0.41 -27.13 -2.91
C PRO A 62 0.67 -28.19 -2.63
N SER A 63 1.94 -27.84 -2.86
CA SER A 63 3.09 -28.70 -2.60
C SER A 63 3.72 -28.40 -1.24
N ARG A 64 4.07 -29.44 -0.48
CA ARG A 64 4.85 -29.29 0.76
C ARG A 64 6.24 -28.67 0.50
N GLU A 65 6.84 -28.95 -0.66
CA GLU A 65 8.13 -28.38 -1.03
C GLU A 65 8.04 -26.86 -1.22
N ASP A 66 7.04 -26.41 -1.98
CA ASP A 66 6.82 -24.98 -2.23
C ASP A 66 6.49 -24.25 -0.92
N GLU A 67 5.65 -24.83 -0.06
CA GLU A 67 5.34 -24.24 1.25
C GLU A 67 6.57 -24.12 2.15
N MET A 68 7.45 -25.14 2.12
CA MET A 68 8.71 -25.08 2.85
C MET A 68 9.63 -23.99 2.29
N ALA A 69 9.73 -23.88 0.96
CA ALA A 69 10.52 -22.85 0.30
C ALA A 69 9.99 -21.44 0.62
N LEU A 70 8.67 -21.24 0.62
CA LEU A 70 8.04 -19.99 1.06
C LEU A 70 8.40 -19.68 2.52
N ALA A 71 8.27 -20.67 3.42
CA ALA A 71 8.58 -20.51 4.84
C ALA A 71 10.07 -20.27 5.13
N LEU A 72 10.97 -20.68 4.24
CA LEU A 72 12.41 -20.43 4.36
C LEU A 72 12.83 -19.11 3.73
N ALA A 73 12.12 -18.63 2.70
CA ALA A 73 12.46 -17.40 1.99
C ALA A 73 12.35 -16.15 2.88
N PHE A 74 11.34 -16.09 3.75
CA PHE A 74 11.18 -15.07 4.80
C PHE A 74 10.02 -15.48 5.71
N ASN A 75 10.17 -15.51 7.04
CA ASN A 75 9.06 -15.94 7.87
C ASN A 75 9.01 -15.33 9.27
N ARG A 76 7.96 -14.54 9.53
CA ARG A 76 7.43 -14.25 10.87
C ARG A 76 6.26 -15.16 11.25
N SER A 77 6.24 -16.41 10.76
CA SER A 77 5.07 -17.30 10.66
C SER A 77 4.04 -16.79 9.64
N PHE A 78 3.27 -17.70 9.03
CA PHE A 78 2.23 -17.32 8.08
C PHE A 78 0.86 -17.06 8.73
N THR A 79 0.08 -16.21 8.08
CA THR A 79 -1.36 -16.03 8.27
C THR A 79 -2.05 -16.08 6.91
N LYS A 80 -3.29 -16.56 6.88
CA LYS A 80 -4.17 -16.43 5.71
C LYS A 80 -4.82 -15.04 5.63
N GLY A 81 -4.68 -14.24 6.69
CA GLY A 81 -5.25 -12.90 6.83
C GLY A 81 -6.76 -12.91 7.08
N HIS A 82 -7.30 -11.72 7.39
CA HIS A 82 -8.74 -11.52 7.56
C HIS A 82 -9.55 -11.87 6.31
N LEU A 83 -8.94 -11.79 5.11
CA LEU A 83 -9.53 -12.19 3.83
C LEU A 83 -10.10 -13.62 3.86
N LEU A 84 -9.48 -14.52 4.62
CA LEU A 84 -9.87 -15.92 4.74
C LEU A 84 -10.38 -16.25 6.16
N GLY A 85 -10.86 -15.23 6.88
CA GLY A 85 -11.50 -15.37 8.18
C GLY A 85 -10.57 -15.60 9.37
N GLU A 86 -9.26 -15.48 9.22
CA GLU A 86 -8.35 -15.54 10.37
C GLU A 86 -8.51 -14.28 11.25
N ARG A 87 -8.67 -14.50 12.56
CA ARG A 87 -8.83 -13.43 13.56
C ARG A 87 -7.50 -13.03 14.19
N ASP A 88 -6.71 -14.01 14.60
CA ASP A 88 -5.34 -13.78 15.05
C ASP A 88 -4.43 -13.79 13.83
N VAL A 89 -3.91 -12.61 13.49
CA VAL A 89 -2.95 -12.38 12.39
C VAL A 89 -1.61 -11.85 12.91
N MET A 90 -1.44 -11.80 14.23
CA MET A 90 -0.37 -11.05 14.88
C MET A 90 0.80 -11.95 15.23
N GLY A 91 2.01 -11.38 15.18
CA GLY A 91 3.30 -12.03 15.43
C GLY A 91 4.07 -11.31 16.54
N ARG A 92 3.44 -11.09 17.69
CA ARG A 92 3.91 -10.15 18.74
C ARG A 92 5.13 -10.60 19.55
N GLU A 93 5.55 -11.84 19.36
CA GLU A 93 6.74 -12.38 20.02
C GLU A 93 8.01 -11.70 19.49
N MET A 94 8.10 -11.39 18.19
CA MET A 94 9.31 -10.83 17.53
C MET A 94 9.01 -9.97 16.29
N SER A 95 9.98 -9.14 15.89
CA SER A 95 9.91 -8.29 14.69
C SER A 95 10.87 -8.72 13.57
N ASP A 96 11.43 -9.91 13.59
CA ASP A 96 12.44 -10.37 12.61
C ASP A 96 12.19 -11.81 12.17
N ASN A 97 13.00 -12.30 11.22
CA ASN A 97 12.81 -13.61 10.60
C ASN A 97 13.04 -14.74 11.63
N ARG A 98 12.00 -15.52 11.91
CA ARG A 98 11.99 -16.65 12.85
C ARG A 98 12.76 -17.87 12.31
N GLY A 99 12.93 -17.97 10.99
CA GLY A 99 13.31 -19.22 10.35
C GLY A 99 12.28 -20.33 10.56
N VAL A 100 12.58 -21.53 10.07
CA VAL A 100 11.69 -22.69 10.19
C VAL A 100 12.13 -23.55 11.38
N LEU A 101 11.22 -23.87 12.31
CA LEU A 101 11.53 -24.77 13.42
C LEU A 101 11.87 -26.17 12.87
N ILE A 102 13.10 -26.63 13.11
CA ILE A 102 13.57 -27.94 12.67
C ILE A 102 13.64 -28.96 13.81
N GLY A 103 13.65 -28.52 15.07
CA GLY A 103 13.76 -29.43 16.21
C GLY A 103 14.00 -28.76 17.55
N SER A 104 14.40 -29.58 18.53
CA SER A 104 14.79 -29.12 19.87
C SER A 104 16.04 -29.84 20.38
N VAL A 105 16.89 -29.14 21.11
CA VAL A 105 18.10 -29.71 21.74
C VAL A 105 17.70 -30.79 22.75
N SER A 106 18.13 -32.03 22.53
CA SER A 106 17.98 -33.14 23.46
C SER A 106 19.06 -33.13 24.54
N SER A 107 20.31 -32.85 24.16
CA SER A 107 21.45 -32.78 25.08
C SER A 107 22.60 -31.95 24.51
N PHE A 108 23.51 -31.53 25.39
CA PHE A 108 24.74 -30.82 25.02
C PHE A 108 25.93 -31.40 25.79
N ASP A 109 26.97 -31.83 25.09
CA ASP A 109 28.24 -32.30 25.66
C ASP A 109 29.25 -31.15 25.67
N SER A 110 29.52 -30.61 26.85
CA SER A 110 30.45 -29.49 27.04
C SER A 110 31.92 -29.82 26.76
N ARG A 111 32.32 -31.10 26.89
CA ARG A 111 33.70 -31.51 26.62
C ARG A 111 33.97 -31.58 25.12
N LYS A 112 32.97 -32.02 24.35
CA LYS A 112 33.05 -32.13 22.88
C LYS A 112 32.56 -30.90 22.14
N SER A 113 31.93 -29.95 22.86
CA SER A 113 31.21 -28.82 22.28
C SER A 113 30.21 -29.30 21.22
N GLU A 114 29.42 -30.32 21.56
CA GLU A 114 28.49 -30.98 20.64
C GLU A 114 27.05 -30.88 21.17
N ALA A 115 26.13 -30.43 20.32
CA ALA A 115 24.70 -30.46 20.59
C ALA A 115 24.06 -31.65 19.85
N ALA A 116 23.17 -32.36 20.55
CA ALA A 116 22.27 -33.33 19.94
C ALA A 116 20.86 -32.72 19.86
N VAL A 117 20.33 -32.59 18.65
CA VAL A 117 19.04 -31.97 18.33
C VAL A 117 18.09 -33.05 17.82
N ARG A 118 16.92 -33.17 18.42
CA ARG A 118 15.85 -34.05 17.92
C ARG A 118 15.07 -33.29 16.87
N LEU A 119 15.07 -33.80 15.64
CA LEU A 119 14.35 -33.19 14.53
C LEU A 119 12.84 -33.40 14.69
N SER A 120 12.06 -32.37 14.36
CA SER A 120 10.59 -32.41 14.38
C SER A 120 9.98 -32.92 13.07
N GLY A 121 10.80 -33.08 12.03
CA GLY A 121 10.37 -33.56 10.71
C GLY A 121 11.55 -34.06 9.89
N SER A 122 11.34 -34.21 8.58
CA SER A 122 12.37 -34.69 7.64
C SER A 122 13.39 -33.63 7.23
N LEU A 123 13.17 -32.37 7.62
CA LEU A 123 14.07 -31.26 7.28
C LEU A 123 15.33 -31.34 8.13
N ALA A 124 16.44 -31.71 7.50
CA ALA A 124 17.78 -31.70 8.09
C ALA A 124 18.61 -30.59 7.45
N PRO A 125 19.36 -29.80 8.24
CA PRO A 125 20.19 -28.73 7.71
C PRO A 125 21.45 -29.26 7.01
N GLU A 126 21.85 -28.57 5.95
CA GLU A 126 23.03 -28.85 5.14
C GLU A 126 24.23 -28.00 5.55
N LYS A 127 25.42 -28.36 5.04
CA LYS A 127 26.62 -27.54 5.21
C LYS A 127 26.40 -26.15 4.59
N GLY A 128 26.64 -25.12 5.40
CA GLY A 128 26.49 -23.70 5.06
C GLY A 128 25.15 -23.10 5.47
N ASP A 129 24.19 -23.91 5.93
CA ASP A 129 22.90 -23.42 6.42
C ASP A 129 23.06 -22.63 7.74
N GLY A 130 22.19 -21.64 7.93
CA GLY A 130 22.13 -20.83 9.14
C GLY A 130 21.13 -21.42 10.14
N LEU A 131 21.55 -21.61 11.39
CA LEU A 131 20.73 -22.07 12.49
C LEU A 131 20.73 -21.07 13.64
N VAL A 132 19.59 -20.99 14.34
CA VAL A 132 19.48 -20.29 15.62
C VAL A 132 18.92 -21.23 16.68
N PHE A 133 19.62 -21.30 17.82
CA PHE A 133 19.19 -21.99 19.02
C PHE A 133 18.58 -20.98 19.99
N GLN A 134 17.34 -21.21 20.39
CA GLN A 134 16.60 -20.26 21.21
C GLN A 134 16.13 -20.92 22.51
N SER A 135 16.44 -20.29 23.65
CA SER A 135 15.91 -20.64 24.97
C SER A 135 15.67 -19.36 25.78
N PRO A 136 14.91 -19.42 26.89
CA PRO A 136 14.62 -18.21 27.68
C PRO A 136 15.90 -17.47 28.10
N GLY A 137 16.06 -16.24 27.59
CA GLY A 137 17.20 -15.37 27.85
C GLY A 137 18.51 -15.71 27.12
N GLN A 138 18.49 -16.62 26.13
CA GLN A 138 19.68 -16.99 25.36
C GLN A 138 19.33 -17.29 23.90
N GLU A 139 20.08 -16.67 22.99
CA GLU A 139 20.05 -16.95 21.56
C GLU A 139 21.47 -17.23 21.06
N VAL A 140 21.66 -18.31 20.32
CA VAL A 140 22.97 -18.71 19.75
C VAL A 140 22.81 -18.96 18.26
N GLY A 141 23.50 -18.16 17.44
CA GLY A 141 23.57 -18.34 15.99
C GLY A 141 24.70 -19.30 15.58
N LEU A 142 24.48 -20.09 14.53
CA LEU A 142 25.47 -21.04 14.00
C LEU A 142 25.35 -21.14 12.47
N VAL A 143 26.48 -21.16 11.78
CA VAL A 143 26.54 -21.65 10.40
C VAL A 143 27.00 -23.10 10.41
N VAL A 144 26.21 -23.98 9.82
CA VAL A 144 26.41 -25.42 9.83
C VAL A 144 27.67 -25.79 9.05
N GLN A 145 28.61 -26.47 9.70
CA GLN A 145 29.84 -26.93 9.05
C GLN A 145 29.79 -28.41 8.69
N ARG A 146 29.22 -29.21 9.59
CA ARG A 146 29.05 -30.66 9.45
C ARG A 146 27.89 -31.09 10.33
N THR A 147 27.10 -32.03 9.82
CA THR A 147 25.95 -32.62 10.50
C THR A 147 26.02 -34.13 10.39
N GLU A 148 25.64 -34.82 11.46
CA GLU A 148 25.43 -36.27 11.46
C GLU A 148 24.02 -36.54 11.94
N VAL A 149 23.16 -37.06 11.06
CA VAL A 149 21.78 -37.39 11.38
C VAL A 149 21.65 -38.90 11.46
N LYS A 150 21.22 -39.40 12.62
CA LYS A 150 20.91 -40.82 12.81
C LYS A 150 19.63 -40.94 13.64
N ASP A 151 18.66 -41.71 13.16
CA ASP A 151 17.37 -41.96 13.83
C ASP A 151 16.63 -40.67 14.26
N GLY A 152 16.66 -39.64 13.41
CA GLY A 152 16.03 -38.34 13.70
C GLY A 152 16.78 -37.47 14.71
N LEU A 153 17.97 -37.90 15.17
CA LEU A 153 18.85 -37.15 16.04
C LEU A 153 20.01 -36.55 15.22
N LEU A 154 20.03 -35.22 15.17
CA LEU A 154 21.06 -34.42 14.52
C LEU A 154 22.15 -34.06 15.53
N ARG A 155 23.40 -34.46 15.25
CA ARG A 155 24.58 -34.07 16.03
C ARG A 155 25.41 -33.05 15.27
N MET A 156 25.83 -32.00 15.98
CA MET A 156 26.71 -30.97 15.41
C MET A 156 27.55 -30.29 16.49
N LYS A 157 28.69 -29.72 16.07
CA LYS A 157 29.51 -28.89 16.96
C LYS A 157 28.88 -27.51 17.15
N VAL A 158 28.71 -27.10 18.40
CA VAL A 158 28.24 -25.77 18.80
C VAL A 158 29.20 -25.24 19.86
N LYS A 159 29.90 -24.14 19.56
CA LYS A 159 30.94 -23.58 20.44
C LYS A 159 30.37 -23.08 21.76
N GLU A 160 29.19 -22.48 21.70
CA GLU A 160 28.48 -21.96 22.86
C GLU A 160 27.57 -23.04 23.46
N ARG A 161 27.45 -23.02 24.79
CA ARG A 161 26.60 -23.97 25.50
C ARG A 161 25.14 -23.68 25.18
N VAL A 162 24.44 -24.67 24.63
CA VAL A 162 23.00 -24.63 24.41
C VAL A 162 22.27 -25.49 25.43
N ARG A 163 21.12 -25.02 25.90
CA ARG A 163 20.33 -25.71 26.92
C ARG A 163 19.50 -26.86 26.30
N PRO A 164 19.41 -28.03 26.96
CA PRO A 164 18.37 -29.01 26.61
C PRO A 164 16.98 -28.35 26.62
N GLY A 165 16.16 -28.69 25.63
CA GLY A 165 14.86 -28.05 25.39
C GLY A 165 14.90 -26.79 24.53
N ALA A 166 16.09 -26.24 24.22
CA ALA A 166 16.20 -25.09 23.32
C ALA A 166 15.63 -25.43 21.93
N ARG A 167 14.82 -24.53 21.36
CA ARG A 167 14.26 -24.68 20.01
C ARG A 167 15.32 -24.35 18.97
N VAL A 168 15.36 -25.09 17.88
CA VAL A 168 16.34 -24.92 16.81
C VAL A 168 15.62 -24.55 15.53
N TYR A 169 15.95 -23.39 14.98
CA TYR A 169 15.36 -22.85 13.77
C TYR A 169 16.38 -22.78 12.64
N LEU A 170 15.94 -23.11 11.42
CA LEU A 170 16.69 -22.91 10.17
C LEU A 170 16.39 -21.52 9.63
N THR A 171 17.35 -20.60 9.75
CA THR A 171 17.23 -19.18 9.39
C THR A 171 17.82 -18.85 8.02
N GLY A 172 18.60 -19.77 7.43
CA GLY A 172 19.09 -19.64 6.06
C GLY A 172 19.35 -21.01 5.43
N SER A 173 18.94 -21.18 4.17
CA SER A 173 19.10 -22.42 3.41
C SER A 173 19.97 -22.18 2.17
N THR A 174 21.13 -22.82 2.13
CA THR A 174 22.04 -22.81 0.97
C THR A 174 21.42 -23.47 -0.25
N ALA A 175 20.65 -24.54 -0.06
CA ALA A 175 19.88 -25.18 -1.13
C ALA A 175 18.87 -24.19 -1.76
N LEU A 176 18.17 -23.42 -0.93
CA LEU A 176 17.25 -22.39 -1.42
C LEU A 176 17.99 -21.25 -2.12
N SER A 177 19.12 -20.78 -1.59
CA SER A 177 19.96 -19.78 -2.25
C SER A 177 20.46 -20.25 -3.62
N ARG A 178 20.90 -21.52 -3.74
CA ARG A 178 21.27 -22.11 -5.03
C ARG A 178 20.08 -22.17 -5.99
N LYS A 179 18.90 -22.58 -5.52
CA LYS A 179 17.67 -22.61 -6.33
C LYS A 179 17.28 -21.19 -6.78
N ALA A 180 17.40 -20.20 -5.91
CA ALA A 180 17.15 -18.80 -6.24
C ALA A 180 18.13 -18.31 -7.31
N ALA A 181 19.44 -18.56 -7.15
CA ALA A 181 20.45 -18.23 -8.14
C ALA A 181 20.15 -18.90 -9.49
N GLN A 182 19.79 -20.19 -9.50
CA GLN A 182 19.38 -20.90 -10.73
C GLN A 182 18.15 -20.26 -11.39
N ILE A 183 17.15 -19.83 -10.62
CA ILE A 183 15.97 -19.13 -11.16
C ILE A 183 16.39 -17.80 -11.79
N ILE A 184 17.27 -17.05 -11.13
CA ILE A 184 17.77 -15.76 -11.60
C ILE A 184 18.63 -15.95 -12.86
N ASP A 185 19.52 -16.92 -12.87
CA ASP A 185 20.44 -17.21 -13.98
C ASP A 185 19.72 -17.86 -15.17
N SER A 186 18.64 -18.62 -14.92
CA SER A 186 17.79 -19.19 -15.97
C SER A 186 16.81 -18.18 -16.57
N ALA A 187 16.66 -17.00 -15.95
CA ALA A 187 15.94 -15.91 -16.58
C ALA A 187 16.67 -15.57 -17.89
N PRO A 188 15.97 -15.57 -19.04
CA PRO A 188 16.60 -15.24 -20.30
C PRO A 188 17.29 -13.87 -20.20
N ALA A 189 18.59 -13.80 -20.50
CA ALA A 189 19.36 -12.56 -20.54
C ALA A 189 18.96 -11.64 -21.73
N GLY A 190 17.72 -11.78 -22.20
CA GLY A 190 17.16 -11.19 -23.41
C GLY A 190 16.04 -12.05 -23.98
N ILE A 191 15.28 -11.49 -24.90
CA ILE A 191 14.23 -12.16 -25.66
C ILE A 191 14.86 -13.30 -26.47
N PRO A 192 14.48 -14.58 -26.26
CA PRO A 192 15.12 -15.70 -26.93
C PRO A 192 14.71 -15.78 -28.40
N LEU A 193 15.68 -15.98 -29.28
CA LEU A 193 15.49 -16.16 -30.72
C LEU A 193 16.10 -17.48 -31.21
N ASP A 194 15.40 -18.17 -32.11
CA ASP A 194 15.98 -19.27 -32.89
C ASP A 194 16.30 -18.77 -34.30
N LEU A 195 17.54 -18.95 -34.73
CA LEU A 195 17.99 -18.55 -36.05
C LEU A 195 18.03 -19.74 -37.01
N TYR A 196 17.62 -19.48 -38.25
CA TYR A 196 17.70 -20.40 -39.37
C TYR A 196 18.44 -19.71 -40.50
N LEU A 197 19.56 -20.29 -40.94
CA LEU A 197 20.36 -19.79 -42.05
C LEU A 197 20.19 -20.72 -43.26
N SER A 198 19.74 -20.15 -44.36
CA SER A 198 19.53 -20.83 -45.65
C SER A 198 20.13 -20.01 -46.79
N TRP A 199 20.05 -20.48 -48.03
CA TRP A 199 20.62 -19.82 -49.20
C TRP A 199 19.60 -19.64 -50.31
N GLN A 200 19.62 -18.48 -50.97
CA GLN A 200 18.91 -18.18 -52.21
C GLN A 200 19.93 -17.68 -53.24
N GLU A 201 20.18 -18.42 -54.31
CA GLU A 201 21.15 -18.04 -55.35
C GLU A 201 22.53 -17.63 -54.77
N ASN A 202 23.07 -18.43 -53.85
CA ASN A 202 24.31 -18.16 -53.08
C ASN A 202 24.28 -16.93 -52.15
N ARG A 203 23.12 -16.30 -51.94
CA ARG A 203 22.91 -15.27 -50.91
C ARG A 203 22.40 -15.90 -49.62
N PRO A 204 23.03 -15.63 -48.46
CA PRO A 204 22.49 -16.04 -47.17
C PRO A 204 21.14 -15.40 -46.86
N LEU A 205 20.14 -16.22 -46.54
CA LEU A 205 18.86 -15.82 -45.96
C LEU A 205 18.87 -16.21 -44.49
N LEU A 206 18.93 -15.19 -43.61
CA LEU A 206 18.90 -15.38 -42.16
C LEU A 206 17.50 -15.07 -41.63
N GLN A 207 16.90 -16.03 -40.94
CA GLN A 207 15.57 -15.93 -40.36
C GLN A 207 15.63 -16.12 -38.84
N ALA A 208 14.87 -15.33 -38.08
CA ALA A 208 14.64 -15.48 -36.66
C ALA A 208 13.19 -15.93 -36.38
N LEU A 209 13.02 -16.90 -35.49
CA LEU A 209 11.73 -17.27 -34.89
C LEU A 209 11.65 -16.67 -33.48
N LEU A 210 10.59 -15.90 -33.24
CA LEU A 210 10.31 -15.20 -31.99
C LEU A 210 9.51 -16.08 -31.01
N PRO A 211 9.48 -15.74 -29.70
CA PRO A 211 8.72 -16.50 -28.69
C PRO A 211 7.21 -16.55 -28.95
N ASP A 212 6.65 -15.56 -29.65
CA ASP A 212 5.24 -15.51 -30.05
C ASP A 212 4.94 -16.29 -31.34
N GLY A 213 5.94 -16.99 -31.90
CA GLY A 213 5.83 -17.79 -33.11
C GLY A 213 6.04 -17.02 -34.42
N LYS A 214 6.21 -15.69 -34.38
CA LYS A 214 6.47 -14.89 -35.59
C LYS A 214 7.85 -15.17 -36.17
N LYS A 215 7.95 -15.04 -37.50
CA LYS A 215 9.21 -15.20 -38.24
C LYS A 215 9.60 -13.87 -38.89
N VAL A 216 10.86 -13.50 -38.74
CA VAL A 216 11.45 -12.32 -39.37
C VAL A 216 12.67 -12.76 -40.17
N ALA A 217 12.79 -12.33 -41.42
CA ALA A 217 13.89 -12.75 -42.28
C ALA A 217 14.59 -11.56 -42.96
N VAL A 218 15.89 -11.70 -43.18
CA VAL A 218 16.74 -10.77 -43.92
C VAL A 218 17.55 -11.54 -44.94
N LEU A 219 17.43 -11.14 -46.21
CA LEU A 219 18.29 -11.62 -47.29
C LEU A 219 19.56 -10.76 -47.34
N ALA A 220 20.72 -11.41 -47.38
CA ALA A 220 22.01 -10.76 -47.44
C ALA A 220 22.21 -9.97 -48.74
N SER A 221 22.80 -8.79 -48.62
CA SER A 221 23.22 -7.96 -49.76
C SER A 221 24.46 -8.53 -50.48
N PHE A 222 25.18 -9.47 -49.85
CA PHE A 222 26.40 -10.09 -50.36
C PHE A 222 26.18 -11.56 -50.76
N LEU A 223 27.10 -12.07 -51.59
CA LEU A 223 27.17 -13.47 -52.00
C LEU A 223 28.19 -14.22 -51.15
N MET A 224 27.93 -15.50 -50.90
CA MET A 224 28.92 -16.45 -50.40
C MET A 224 29.38 -17.34 -51.55
N GLU A 225 30.61 -17.13 -52.02
CA GLU A 225 31.18 -17.87 -53.14
C GLU A 225 32.13 -18.97 -52.65
N LYS A 226 32.44 -19.96 -53.50
CA LYS A 226 33.41 -21.00 -53.17
C LYS A 226 34.75 -20.39 -52.79
N ALA A 227 35.28 -20.80 -51.63
CA ALA A 227 36.50 -20.25 -51.11
C ALA A 227 37.71 -20.67 -51.95
N LYS A 228 38.56 -19.70 -52.33
CA LYS A 228 39.80 -19.97 -53.08
C LYS A 228 40.94 -20.46 -52.19
N ASN A 229 41.03 -19.97 -50.95
CA ASN A 229 42.11 -20.29 -50.00
C ASN A 229 41.60 -20.72 -48.62
N GLN A 230 40.64 -19.99 -48.04
CA GLN A 230 40.18 -20.22 -46.66
C GLN A 230 38.65 -20.12 -46.57
N PRO A 231 37.92 -21.25 -46.52
CA PRO A 231 36.47 -21.23 -46.34
C PRO A 231 36.08 -20.84 -44.91
N LEU A 232 34.87 -20.31 -44.75
CA LEU A 232 34.27 -20.13 -43.44
C LEU A 232 33.72 -21.45 -42.93
N THR A 233 34.14 -21.86 -41.74
CA THR A 233 33.58 -23.03 -41.07
C THR A 233 32.20 -22.73 -40.48
N ARG A 234 31.41 -23.79 -40.26
CA ARG A 234 30.13 -23.69 -39.53
C ARG A 234 30.28 -22.97 -38.18
N GLN A 235 31.33 -23.29 -37.44
CA GLN A 235 31.63 -22.67 -36.14
C GLN A 235 31.92 -21.17 -36.27
N GLN A 236 32.64 -20.74 -37.31
CA GLN A 236 32.93 -19.33 -37.54
C GLN A 236 31.64 -18.54 -37.84
N VAL A 237 30.76 -19.07 -38.69
CA VAL A 237 29.45 -18.46 -38.99
C VAL A 237 28.62 -18.37 -37.70
N GLU A 238 28.51 -19.48 -36.96
CA GLU A 238 27.75 -19.53 -35.71
C GLU A 238 28.28 -18.52 -34.68
N SER A 239 29.59 -18.42 -34.53
CA SER A 239 30.24 -17.47 -33.60
C SER A 239 29.90 -16.02 -33.92
N GLN A 240 29.79 -15.65 -35.20
CA GLN A 240 29.38 -14.29 -35.56
C GLN A 240 27.89 -14.08 -35.28
N LEU A 241 27.03 -15.04 -35.64
CA LEU A 241 25.58 -14.89 -35.46
C LEU A 241 25.15 -14.85 -33.99
N ARG A 242 25.87 -15.52 -33.07
CA ARG A 242 25.57 -15.51 -31.63
C ARG A 242 25.86 -14.20 -30.90
N ARG A 243 26.63 -13.28 -31.49
CA ARG A 243 27.06 -12.04 -30.81
C ARG A 243 25.94 -11.01 -30.78
N THR A 244 25.13 -11.02 -29.72
CA THR A 244 23.99 -10.08 -29.51
C THR A 244 24.27 -8.95 -28.52
N GLY A 245 25.53 -8.76 -28.11
CA GLY A 245 25.90 -7.74 -27.13
C GLY A 245 25.38 -6.34 -27.49
N GLY A 246 24.82 -5.64 -26.51
CA GLY A 246 24.19 -4.33 -26.69
C GLY A 246 22.74 -4.39 -27.21
N THR A 247 22.14 -5.58 -27.33
CA THR A 247 20.72 -5.75 -27.71
C THR A 247 19.95 -6.50 -26.62
N ALA A 248 18.62 -6.43 -26.66
CA ALA A 248 17.74 -7.16 -25.75
C ALA A 248 17.53 -8.63 -26.14
N PHE A 249 18.35 -9.21 -27.04
CA PHE A 249 18.13 -10.54 -27.62
C PHE A 249 19.17 -11.57 -27.17
N ALA A 250 18.73 -12.82 -27.03
CA ALA A 250 19.59 -13.97 -26.78
C ALA A 250 19.36 -15.05 -27.84
N ILE A 251 20.41 -15.54 -28.50
CA ILE A 251 20.28 -16.61 -29.49
C ILE A 251 20.26 -17.96 -28.80
N ARG A 252 19.09 -18.62 -28.79
CA ARG A 252 18.90 -19.95 -28.20
C ARG A 252 19.47 -21.03 -29.12
N LYS A 253 19.06 -21.02 -30.39
CA LYS A 253 19.41 -22.04 -31.38
C LYS A 253 19.84 -21.41 -32.69
N ILE A 254 20.75 -22.06 -33.41
CA ILE A 254 21.09 -21.74 -34.80
C ILE A 254 21.05 -23.03 -35.61
N GLU A 255 20.17 -23.10 -36.60
CA GLU A 255 20.16 -24.15 -37.61
C GLU A 255 20.67 -23.59 -38.94
N MET A 256 21.50 -24.37 -39.63
CA MET A 256 22.00 -24.00 -40.95
C MET A 256 22.27 -25.24 -41.78
N ASP A 257 21.90 -25.19 -43.06
CA ASP A 257 22.24 -26.19 -44.05
C ASP A 257 23.45 -25.69 -44.87
N TYR A 258 24.65 -25.93 -44.34
CA TYR A 258 25.88 -25.31 -44.83
C TYR A 258 27.00 -26.33 -45.04
N SER A 259 27.49 -26.43 -46.28
CA SER A 259 28.54 -27.35 -46.73
C SER A 259 29.95 -27.01 -46.25
N GLY A 260 30.18 -25.78 -45.77
CA GLY A 260 31.48 -25.38 -45.21
C GLY A 260 32.55 -25.00 -46.23
N ASP A 261 32.18 -24.81 -47.51
CA ASP A 261 33.11 -24.51 -48.61
C ASP A 261 33.01 -23.06 -49.13
N LEU A 262 32.15 -22.22 -48.53
CA LEU A 262 31.91 -20.86 -48.99
C LEU A 262 32.70 -19.81 -48.18
N PHE A 263 32.89 -18.63 -48.77
CA PHE A 263 33.58 -17.50 -48.17
C PHE A 263 32.71 -16.25 -48.16
N ALA A 264 32.76 -15.51 -47.05
CA ALA A 264 32.34 -14.12 -46.96
C ALA A 264 33.21 -13.38 -45.94
N PRO A 265 33.35 -12.05 -46.05
CA PRO A 265 33.93 -11.25 -44.99
C PRO A 265 33.13 -11.40 -43.68
N LEU A 266 33.80 -11.64 -42.55
CA LEU A 266 33.14 -11.74 -41.24
C LEU A 266 32.32 -10.48 -40.90
N GLY A 267 32.77 -9.31 -41.37
CA GLY A 267 32.03 -8.05 -41.26
C GLY A 267 30.65 -8.09 -41.93
N ALA A 268 30.51 -8.82 -43.04
CA ALA A 268 29.25 -8.96 -43.76
C ALA A 268 28.23 -9.82 -42.97
N LEU A 269 28.69 -10.89 -42.31
CA LEU A 269 27.86 -11.68 -41.39
C LEU A 269 27.44 -10.87 -40.16
N ASN A 270 28.33 -10.02 -39.63
CA ASN A 270 28.00 -9.11 -38.55
C ASN A 270 26.92 -8.09 -38.94
N GLN A 271 26.99 -7.57 -40.17
CA GLN A 271 25.98 -6.66 -40.71
C GLN A 271 24.64 -7.37 -40.92
N LEU A 272 24.63 -8.57 -41.50
CA LEU A 272 23.42 -9.37 -41.68
C LEU A 272 22.73 -9.67 -40.34
N ARG A 273 23.50 -10.07 -39.33
CA ARG A 273 22.97 -10.27 -37.96
C ARG A 273 22.37 -8.98 -37.41
N ARG A 274 23.07 -7.85 -37.50
CA ARG A 274 22.56 -6.54 -36.99
C ARG A 274 21.25 -6.16 -37.67
N GLN A 275 21.19 -6.26 -39.00
CA GLN A 275 19.97 -5.99 -39.76
C GLN A 275 18.81 -6.92 -39.35
N LEU A 276 19.09 -8.19 -39.08
CA LEU A 276 18.07 -9.10 -38.58
C LEU A 276 17.57 -8.65 -37.20
N LEU A 277 18.47 -8.38 -36.26
CA LEU A 277 18.10 -7.98 -34.90
C LEU A 277 17.31 -6.67 -34.89
N GLU A 278 17.68 -5.70 -35.73
CA GLU A 278 16.92 -4.46 -35.96
C GLU A 278 15.49 -4.77 -36.47
N LYS A 279 15.33 -5.62 -37.49
CA LYS A 279 14.00 -6.00 -37.99
C LYS A 279 13.18 -6.80 -36.96
N VAL A 280 13.84 -7.62 -36.14
CA VAL A 280 13.18 -8.35 -35.05
C VAL A 280 12.67 -7.39 -33.99
N GLU A 281 13.47 -6.39 -33.62
CA GLU A 281 13.07 -5.33 -32.71
C GLU A 281 11.89 -4.53 -33.26
N GLU A 282 11.95 -4.11 -34.53
CA GLU A 282 10.85 -3.43 -35.22
C GLU A 282 9.56 -4.27 -35.20
N ALA A 283 9.65 -5.57 -35.51
CA ALA A 283 8.49 -6.46 -35.51
C ALA A 283 7.89 -6.66 -34.11
N LEU A 284 8.72 -6.77 -33.07
CA LEU A 284 8.29 -6.87 -31.68
C LEU A 284 7.63 -5.58 -31.21
N LEU A 285 8.26 -4.43 -31.46
CA LEU A 285 7.73 -3.13 -31.10
C LEU A 285 6.42 -2.84 -31.84
N ALA A 286 6.33 -3.18 -33.13
CA ALA A 286 5.10 -3.03 -33.91
C ALA A 286 3.95 -3.88 -33.34
N GLY A 287 4.23 -5.11 -32.88
CA GLY A 287 3.22 -5.98 -32.26
C GLY A 287 2.83 -5.60 -30.83
N ARG A 288 3.68 -4.85 -30.12
CA ARG A 288 3.41 -4.35 -28.75
C ARG A 288 2.83 -2.94 -28.74
N ARG A 289 3.03 -2.17 -29.80
CA ARG A 289 2.37 -0.88 -29.98
C ARG A 289 0.87 -1.12 -30.10
N PRO A 290 0.04 -0.35 -29.37
CA PRO A 290 -1.40 -0.37 -29.61
C PRO A 290 -1.66 -0.02 -31.08
N GLU A 291 -2.71 -0.61 -31.65
CA GLU A 291 -3.18 -0.26 -32.99
C GLU A 291 -3.40 1.25 -33.09
N LYS A 292 -3.22 1.82 -34.29
CA LYS A 292 -3.36 3.26 -34.50
C LYS A 292 -4.69 3.80 -33.95
N GLU A 293 -5.77 3.05 -34.15
CA GLU A 293 -7.10 3.36 -33.60
C GLU A 293 -7.10 3.41 -32.06
N LYS A 294 -6.49 2.44 -31.37
CA LYS A 294 -6.38 2.45 -29.90
C LYS A 294 -5.52 3.61 -29.40
N VAL A 295 -4.46 3.97 -30.12
CA VAL A 295 -3.63 5.15 -29.82
C VAL A 295 -4.44 6.43 -30.04
N GLU A 296 -5.23 6.52 -31.11
CA GLU A 296 -6.11 7.65 -31.41
C GLU A 296 -7.22 7.78 -30.37
N VAL A 297 -7.85 6.69 -29.94
CA VAL A 297 -8.81 6.65 -28.84
C VAL A 297 -8.17 7.09 -27.52
N ALA A 298 -7.01 6.53 -27.16
CA ALA A 298 -6.29 6.93 -25.95
C ALA A 298 -5.86 8.40 -26.00
N ARG A 299 -5.47 8.89 -27.18
CA ARG A 299 -5.14 10.31 -27.39
C ARG A 299 -6.37 11.19 -27.31
N ALA A 300 -7.51 10.77 -27.84
CA ALA A 300 -8.78 11.48 -27.74
C ALA A 300 -9.22 11.58 -26.28
N LEU A 301 -9.19 10.47 -25.53
CA LEU A 301 -9.46 10.43 -24.09
C LEU A 301 -8.49 11.31 -23.31
N TRP A 302 -7.20 11.29 -23.67
CA TRP A 302 -6.19 12.16 -23.06
C TRP A 302 -6.43 13.64 -23.37
N GLN A 303 -6.82 13.98 -24.61
CA GLN A 303 -7.15 15.35 -25.01
C GLN A 303 -8.45 15.82 -24.34
N GLU A 304 -9.44 14.95 -24.22
CA GLU A 304 -10.66 15.19 -23.44
C GLU A 304 -10.29 15.45 -21.97
N MET A 305 -9.46 14.59 -21.36
CA MET A 305 -8.97 14.80 -20.00
C MET A 305 -8.17 16.09 -19.85
N LEU A 306 -7.31 16.43 -20.81
CA LEU A 306 -6.58 17.70 -20.84
C LEU A 306 -7.53 18.89 -20.99
N SER A 307 -8.62 18.77 -21.75
CA SER A 307 -9.63 19.81 -21.89
C SER A 307 -10.45 20.02 -20.61
N LEU A 308 -10.54 18.98 -19.76
CA LEU A 308 -11.12 19.04 -18.42
C LEU A 308 -10.11 19.57 -17.38
N MET A 309 -8.81 19.55 -17.67
CA MET A 309 -7.80 20.19 -16.84
C MET A 309 -7.74 21.69 -17.16
N PRO A 310 -7.67 22.58 -16.15
CA PRO A 310 -7.31 23.96 -16.42
C PRO A 310 -5.90 23.96 -17.01
N GLY A 311 -5.76 24.48 -18.22
CA GLY A 311 -4.45 24.59 -18.86
C GLY A 311 -3.46 25.35 -17.97
N PRO A 312 -2.16 25.03 -18.03
CA PRO A 312 -1.15 25.91 -17.45
C PRO A 312 -1.27 27.24 -18.18
N SER A 313 -1.69 28.26 -17.45
CA SER A 313 -1.91 29.64 -17.89
C SER A 313 -0.98 30.06 -19.03
N GLY A 314 -1.52 30.07 -20.24
CA GLY A 314 -0.93 30.70 -21.42
C GLY A 314 -1.91 31.76 -21.93
N GLY A 315 -1.82 32.96 -21.37
CA GLY A 315 -2.63 34.11 -21.76
C GLY A 315 -3.53 34.60 -20.62
N ALA A 316 -3.21 35.79 -20.12
CA ALA A 316 -4.07 36.57 -19.26
C ALA A 316 -5.49 36.68 -19.85
N SER A 317 -6.53 36.34 -19.07
CA SER A 317 -7.82 37.09 -19.00
C SER A 317 -9.00 36.31 -18.38
N SER A 318 -8.93 34.99 -18.15
CA SER A 318 -10.02 34.32 -17.43
C SER A 318 -9.54 33.88 -16.05
N SER A 319 -9.70 34.76 -15.07
CA SER A 319 -9.77 34.35 -13.66
C SER A 319 -10.72 33.15 -13.57
N PRO A 320 -10.41 32.10 -12.78
CA PRO A 320 -11.39 31.06 -12.48
C PRO A 320 -12.70 31.75 -12.07
N PRO A 321 -13.90 31.21 -12.37
CA PRO A 321 -15.13 31.77 -11.87
C PRO A 321 -15.00 31.86 -10.35
N THR A 322 -14.73 33.07 -9.85
CA THR A 322 -14.65 33.34 -8.44
C THR A 322 -16.09 33.24 -7.97
N ARG A 323 -16.44 32.09 -7.38
CA ARG A 323 -17.41 32.15 -6.29
C ARG A 323 -16.82 33.22 -5.36
N LYS A 324 -17.51 34.35 -5.19
CA LYS A 324 -17.21 35.33 -4.15
C LYS A 324 -17.49 34.64 -2.80
N THR A 325 -16.72 33.62 -2.47
CA THR A 325 -16.78 32.95 -1.18
C THR A 325 -15.88 33.74 -0.26
N ALA A 326 -16.45 34.24 0.83
CA ALA A 326 -15.70 34.64 1.99
C ALA A 326 -14.71 33.52 2.37
N ALA A 327 -13.56 33.88 2.94
CA ALA A 327 -12.51 32.93 3.29
C ALA A 327 -13.08 31.76 4.10
N ALA A 328 -13.00 30.51 3.60
CA ALA A 328 -13.47 29.31 4.29
C ALA A 328 -14.81 29.53 5.04
N SER A 329 -15.87 29.78 4.27
CA SER A 329 -17.19 30.25 4.72
C SER A 329 -17.90 29.44 5.81
N PHE A 330 -17.43 28.24 6.15
CA PHE A 330 -17.92 27.48 7.30
C PHE A 330 -16.79 26.78 8.07
N LEU A 331 -17.01 26.66 9.38
CA LEU A 331 -16.15 25.92 10.31
C LEU A 331 -16.87 24.66 10.81
N SER A 332 -16.31 23.50 10.48
CA SER A 332 -16.82 22.21 10.93
C SER A 332 -16.00 21.65 12.10
N VAL A 333 -16.61 20.82 12.94
CA VAL A 333 -15.91 20.12 14.03
C VAL A 333 -16.27 18.65 14.03
N TYR A 334 -15.26 17.78 13.99
CA TYR A 334 -15.43 16.35 14.26
C TYR A 334 -15.54 16.14 15.77
N ALA A 335 -16.58 15.43 16.20
CA ALA A 335 -16.88 15.13 17.60
C ALA A 335 -17.24 13.64 17.75
N ALA A 336 -16.91 13.05 18.91
CA ALA A 336 -17.20 11.67 19.24
C ALA A 336 -18.21 11.54 20.40
N SER A 337 -18.50 12.65 21.10
CA SER A 337 -19.38 12.70 22.26
C SER A 337 -20.27 13.93 22.27
N LEU A 338 -21.40 13.87 23.00
CA LEU A 338 -22.31 15.00 23.18
C LEU A 338 -21.64 16.20 23.87
N GLU A 339 -20.68 15.96 24.77
CA GLU A 339 -19.89 17.01 25.42
C GLU A 339 -19.05 17.79 24.39
N GLU A 340 -18.45 17.10 23.42
CA GLU A 340 -17.71 17.75 22.34
C GLU A 340 -18.65 18.48 21.37
N VAL A 341 -19.86 17.94 21.09
CA VAL A 341 -20.89 18.65 20.32
C VAL A 341 -21.26 19.96 21.01
N LYS A 342 -21.52 19.92 22.32
CA LYS A 342 -21.86 21.10 23.13
C LYS A 342 -20.74 22.13 23.12
N GLY A 343 -19.49 21.69 23.29
CA GLY A 343 -18.31 22.55 23.21
C GLY A 343 -18.17 23.21 21.84
N ALA A 344 -18.26 22.42 20.76
CA ALA A 344 -18.17 22.91 19.38
C ALA A 344 -19.26 23.95 19.04
N VAL A 345 -20.51 23.70 19.45
CA VAL A 345 -21.62 24.63 19.24
C VAL A 345 -21.41 25.92 20.05
N ALA A 346 -21.02 25.81 21.31
CA ALA A 346 -20.73 26.96 22.17
C ALA A 346 -19.56 27.81 21.65
N GLY A 347 -18.55 27.18 21.06
CA GLY A 347 -17.44 27.87 20.42
C GLY A 347 -17.77 28.46 19.05
N GLY A 348 -18.99 28.23 18.56
CA GLY A 348 -19.55 28.87 17.39
C GLY A 348 -19.22 28.18 16.08
N CYS A 349 -19.11 26.84 16.02
CA CYS A 349 -19.03 26.11 14.75
C CYS A 349 -20.29 26.30 13.89
N ASP A 350 -20.21 25.97 12.60
CA ASP A 350 -21.37 25.94 11.69
C ASP A 350 -21.92 24.53 11.52
N ARG A 351 -21.03 23.54 11.64
CA ARG A 351 -21.33 22.12 11.42
C ARG A 351 -20.61 21.23 12.41
N VAL A 352 -21.27 20.15 12.81
CA VAL A 352 -20.70 19.05 13.60
C VAL A 352 -20.76 17.74 12.80
N TYR A 353 -19.62 17.07 12.67
CA TYR A 353 -19.51 15.69 12.20
C TYR A 353 -19.46 14.77 13.43
N LEU A 354 -20.59 14.20 13.82
CA LEU A 354 -20.69 13.35 15.01
C LEU A 354 -20.47 11.89 14.64
N GLU A 355 -19.43 11.28 15.21
CA GLU A 355 -19.16 9.84 15.18
C GLU A 355 -19.37 9.27 16.59
N PRO A 356 -20.63 8.98 16.97
CA PRO A 356 -20.93 8.55 18.33
C PRO A 356 -20.48 7.10 18.55
N SER A 357 -20.04 6.80 19.76
CA SER A 357 -19.76 5.43 20.22
C SER A 357 -20.81 5.03 21.25
N LEU A 358 -21.40 3.83 21.09
CA LEU A 358 -22.34 3.24 22.05
C LEU A 358 -21.64 2.41 23.13
N GLY A 359 -20.35 2.16 22.94
CA GLY A 359 -19.55 1.30 23.80
C GLY A 359 -19.67 -0.17 23.42
N ARG A 360 -18.64 -0.95 23.82
CA ARG A 360 -18.41 -2.31 23.31
C ARG A 360 -19.34 -3.38 23.89
N ARG A 361 -20.18 -3.03 24.88
CA ARG A 361 -21.09 -3.97 25.56
C ARG A 361 -22.39 -4.20 24.80
N ILE A 362 -22.81 -3.21 24.00
CA ILE A 362 -24.08 -3.27 23.27
C ILE A 362 -23.84 -4.01 21.95
N LYS A 363 -24.17 -5.30 21.95
CA LYS A 363 -24.02 -6.17 20.77
C LYS A 363 -25.35 -6.50 20.07
N ASP A 364 -26.47 -6.24 20.74
CA ASP A 364 -27.79 -6.44 20.16
C ASP A 364 -28.12 -5.31 19.19
N ASP A 365 -28.54 -5.68 17.98
CA ASP A 365 -28.79 -4.73 16.89
C ASP A 365 -29.93 -3.75 17.21
N GLY A 366 -30.96 -4.18 17.95
CA GLY A 366 -32.06 -3.30 18.36
C GLY A 366 -31.61 -2.29 19.41
N ALA A 367 -30.87 -2.74 20.41
CA ALA A 367 -30.29 -1.84 21.41
C ALA A 367 -29.28 -0.84 20.81
N ARG A 368 -28.55 -1.24 19.76
CA ARG A 368 -27.67 -0.33 19.01
C ARG A 368 -28.47 0.70 18.23
N GLU A 369 -29.55 0.28 17.56
CA GLU A 369 -30.44 1.17 16.81
C GLU A 369 -31.05 2.24 17.72
N ASP A 370 -31.60 1.83 18.87
CA ASP A 370 -32.14 2.73 19.89
C ASP A 370 -31.07 3.69 20.43
N GLY A 371 -29.87 3.16 20.71
CA GLY A 371 -28.74 3.93 21.20
C GLY A 371 -28.30 5.03 20.23
N PHE A 372 -28.09 4.69 18.95
CA PHE A 372 -27.72 5.67 17.93
C PHE A 372 -28.82 6.71 17.73
N THR A 373 -30.08 6.27 17.63
CA THR A 373 -31.24 7.15 17.47
C THR A 373 -31.32 8.17 18.61
N LYS A 374 -31.14 7.70 19.85
CA LYS A 374 -31.13 8.56 21.03
C LYS A 374 -30.00 9.59 21.00
N ILE A 375 -28.76 9.16 20.78
CA ILE A 375 -27.61 10.09 20.77
C ILE A 375 -27.75 11.13 19.65
N LEU A 376 -28.22 10.73 18.47
CA LEU A 376 -28.42 11.66 17.36
C LEU A 376 -29.52 12.69 17.66
N SER A 377 -30.62 12.28 18.31
CA SER A 377 -31.69 13.21 18.75
C SER A 377 -31.19 14.20 19.81
N GLU A 378 -30.42 13.73 20.80
CA GLU A 378 -29.82 14.61 21.81
C GLU A 378 -28.81 15.59 21.18
N ALA A 379 -27.99 15.11 20.24
CA ALA A 379 -27.06 15.96 19.49
C ALA A 379 -27.80 17.01 18.65
N ARG A 380 -28.94 16.66 18.03
CA ARG A 380 -29.78 17.59 17.26
C ARG A 380 -30.30 18.72 18.15
N ALA A 381 -30.77 18.38 19.34
CA ALA A 381 -31.23 19.35 20.34
C ALA A 381 -30.11 20.32 20.75
N ILE A 382 -28.88 19.82 20.94
CA ILE A 382 -27.70 20.65 21.24
C ILE A 382 -27.33 21.55 20.04
N CYS A 383 -27.34 21.01 18.82
CA CYS A 383 -26.96 21.75 17.62
C CYS A 383 -27.92 22.91 17.29
N GLY A 384 -29.20 22.80 17.67
CA GLY A 384 -30.17 23.88 17.45
C GLY A 384 -30.36 24.16 15.97
N SER A 385 -29.79 25.24 15.44
CA SER A 385 -29.80 25.59 14.00
C SER A 385 -28.53 25.19 13.24
N LYS A 386 -27.50 24.72 13.94
CA LYS A 386 -26.24 24.25 13.34
C LYS A 386 -26.45 22.93 12.60
N GLN A 387 -25.61 22.65 11.62
CA GLN A 387 -25.71 21.40 10.86
C GLN A 387 -25.15 20.24 11.66
N LEU A 388 -25.93 19.17 11.80
CA LEU A 388 -25.51 17.91 12.42
C LEU A 388 -25.45 16.83 11.36
N LEU A 389 -24.27 16.24 11.17
CA LEU A 389 -24.11 15.09 10.29
C LEU A 389 -23.72 13.87 11.09
N TRP A 390 -24.32 12.74 10.74
CA TRP A 390 -23.87 11.45 11.25
C TRP A 390 -22.66 10.99 10.45
N LYS A 391 -21.49 11.03 11.08
CA LYS A 391 -20.27 10.48 10.52
C LYS A 391 -20.23 8.98 10.80
N TRP A 392 -20.12 8.19 9.74
CA TRP A 392 -19.94 6.75 9.86
C TRP A 392 -18.49 6.38 10.24
N PRO A 393 -18.29 5.20 10.85
CA PRO A 393 -16.97 4.67 11.12
C PRO A 393 -16.10 4.57 9.88
N ARG A 394 -14.79 4.80 10.03
CA ARG A 394 -13.85 4.72 8.90
C ARG A 394 -13.87 3.34 8.23
N ILE A 395 -14.00 2.28 9.02
CA ILE A 395 -14.10 0.89 8.59
C ILE A 395 -15.51 0.39 8.95
N CYS A 396 -16.33 0.19 7.93
CA CYS A 396 -17.68 -0.35 8.06
C CYS A 396 -17.73 -1.80 7.54
N ARG A 397 -18.46 -2.67 8.25
CA ARG A 397 -18.82 -4.02 7.77
C ARG A 397 -20.27 -4.05 7.29
N SER A 398 -20.65 -5.11 6.57
CA SER A 398 -21.98 -5.25 5.99
C SER A 398 -23.11 -5.13 7.02
N GLU A 399 -22.90 -5.61 8.24
CA GLU A 399 -23.85 -5.53 9.35
C GLU A 399 -24.14 -4.07 9.74
N PHE A 400 -23.10 -3.21 9.72
CA PHE A 400 -23.25 -1.80 10.04
C PHE A 400 -24.13 -1.07 9.01
N PHE A 401 -24.03 -1.39 7.71
CA PHE A 401 -24.86 -0.74 6.70
C PHE A 401 -26.35 -1.03 6.89
N SER A 402 -26.68 -2.27 7.29
CA SER A 402 -28.06 -2.66 7.58
C SER A 402 -28.61 -1.91 8.80
N LEU A 403 -27.81 -1.76 9.85
CA LEU A 403 -28.15 -0.97 11.03
C LEU A 403 -28.31 0.52 10.68
N ALA A 404 -27.37 1.08 9.92
CA ALA A 404 -27.36 2.49 9.57
C ALA A 404 -28.58 2.89 8.73
N GLY A 405 -29.03 2.02 7.82
CA GLY A 405 -30.26 2.24 7.07
C GLY A 405 -31.50 2.36 7.96
N ARG A 406 -31.60 1.56 9.04
CA ARG A 406 -32.71 1.62 10.00
C ARG A 406 -32.66 2.88 10.85
N VAL A 407 -31.49 3.22 11.41
CA VAL A 407 -31.28 4.46 12.18
C VAL A 407 -31.62 5.69 11.33
N LEU A 408 -31.16 5.74 10.07
CA LEU A 408 -31.42 6.88 9.17
C LEU A 408 -32.90 7.08 8.82
N ALA A 409 -33.74 6.05 8.93
CA ALA A 409 -35.16 6.18 8.64
C ALA A 409 -35.89 7.09 9.66
N GLY A 410 -35.33 7.27 10.87
CA GLY A 410 -35.88 8.12 11.92
C GLY A 410 -34.93 9.17 12.51
N ALA A 411 -33.67 9.21 12.05
CA ALA A 411 -32.67 10.13 12.61
C ALA A 411 -32.86 11.58 12.13
N GLU A 412 -32.79 12.53 13.07
CA GLU A 412 -32.86 13.97 12.81
C GLU A 412 -31.49 14.57 12.46
N VAL A 413 -30.89 14.10 11.37
CA VAL A 413 -29.58 14.57 10.87
C VAL A 413 -29.72 15.30 9.54
N ASP A 414 -28.82 16.25 9.29
CA ASP A 414 -28.78 17.03 8.04
C ASP A 414 -27.99 16.35 6.92
N GLY A 415 -27.29 15.25 7.23
CA GLY A 415 -26.46 14.53 6.28
C GLY A 415 -25.70 13.35 6.91
N VAL A 416 -25.07 12.57 6.04
CA VAL A 416 -24.21 11.45 6.41
C VAL A 416 -22.81 11.68 5.87
N MET A 417 -21.78 11.48 6.69
CA MET A 417 -20.39 11.52 6.24
C MET A 417 -19.81 10.11 6.14
N VAL A 418 -19.21 9.79 4.99
CA VAL A 418 -18.56 8.50 4.70
C VAL A 418 -17.06 8.68 4.45
N GLU A 419 -16.28 7.63 4.75
CA GLU A 419 -14.81 7.68 4.73
C GLU A 419 -14.19 6.74 3.69
N ASN A 420 -14.99 5.98 2.94
CA ASN A 420 -14.51 5.09 1.88
C ASN A 420 -15.58 4.86 0.80
N VAL A 421 -15.16 4.41 -0.38
CA VAL A 421 -16.05 4.21 -1.54
C VAL A 421 -17.10 3.10 -1.35
N GLY A 422 -16.81 2.09 -0.51
CA GLY A 422 -17.77 1.04 -0.18
C GLY A 422 -18.90 1.57 0.69
N ALA A 423 -18.58 2.40 1.69
CA ALA A 423 -19.56 3.09 2.52
C ALA A 423 -20.36 4.12 1.70
N LEU A 424 -19.73 4.82 0.75
CA LEU A 424 -20.44 5.68 -0.20
C LEU A 424 -21.46 4.88 -1.03
N GLN A 425 -21.06 3.75 -1.58
CA GLN A 425 -21.97 2.88 -2.33
C GLN A 425 -23.14 2.40 -1.45
N ALA A 426 -22.85 1.92 -0.24
CA ALA A 426 -23.89 1.49 0.69
C ALA A 426 -24.85 2.63 1.05
N ALA A 427 -24.34 3.84 1.31
CA ALA A 427 -25.16 5.01 1.56
C ALA A 427 -26.06 5.36 0.36
N LEU A 428 -25.55 5.29 -0.89
CA LEU A 428 -26.36 5.51 -2.08
C LEU A 428 -27.47 4.45 -2.26
N GLU A 429 -27.16 3.19 -1.95
CA GLU A 429 -28.12 2.07 -2.00
C GLU A 429 -29.24 2.23 -0.97
N CYS A 430 -28.95 2.78 0.22
CA CYS A 430 -29.95 3.14 1.22
C CYS A 430 -30.89 4.26 0.76
N ARG A 431 -30.53 5.02 -0.29
CA ARG A 431 -31.27 6.19 -0.81
C ARG A 431 -31.73 7.15 0.30
N PRO A 432 -30.80 7.66 1.14
CA PRO A 432 -31.14 8.56 2.21
C PRO A 432 -31.82 9.82 1.64
N ALA A 433 -32.79 10.34 2.39
CA ALA A 433 -33.39 11.64 2.09
C ALA A 433 -32.43 12.82 2.37
N VAL A 434 -31.26 12.53 2.95
CA VAL A 434 -30.25 13.50 3.37
C VAL A 434 -29.00 13.45 2.47
N PRO A 435 -28.30 14.58 2.28
CA PRO A 435 -27.07 14.64 1.49
C PRO A 435 -25.93 13.81 2.08
N ILE A 436 -25.05 13.32 1.21
CA ILE A 436 -23.86 12.55 1.57
C ILE A 436 -22.62 13.43 1.48
N TYR A 437 -21.70 13.29 2.44
CA TYR A 437 -20.46 14.04 2.60
C TYR A 437 -19.28 13.07 2.61
N GLY A 438 -18.16 13.50 2.02
CA GLY A 438 -16.93 12.72 1.98
C GLY A 438 -15.90 13.22 2.99
N GLY A 439 -15.52 12.36 3.93
CA GLY A 439 -14.45 12.63 4.90
C GLY A 439 -13.04 12.38 4.34
N MET A 440 -12.03 12.69 5.15
CA MET A 440 -10.61 12.64 4.75
C MET A 440 -10.11 11.23 4.33
N GLY A 441 -10.76 10.17 4.82
CA GLY A 441 -10.45 8.77 4.55
C GLY A 441 -10.69 8.34 3.10
N LEU A 442 -11.43 9.14 2.33
CA LEU A 442 -11.53 8.98 0.87
C LEU A 442 -10.20 9.25 0.15
N ASN A 443 -9.21 9.85 0.83
CA ASN A 443 -7.88 10.16 0.31
C ASN A 443 -7.92 10.94 -1.00
N VAL A 444 -8.74 12.00 -1.04
CA VAL A 444 -8.90 12.82 -2.25
C VAL A 444 -7.68 13.71 -2.44
N CYS A 445 -6.82 13.30 -3.37
CA CYS A 445 -5.52 13.95 -3.64
C CYS A 445 -5.47 14.75 -4.94
N ASN A 446 -6.50 14.71 -5.79
CA ASN A 446 -6.52 15.41 -7.08
C ASN A 446 -7.94 15.76 -7.54
N HIS A 447 -8.06 16.66 -8.51
CA HIS A 447 -9.34 17.14 -9.04
C HIS A 447 -10.10 16.09 -9.87
N LEU A 448 -9.43 15.09 -10.45
CA LEU A 448 -10.10 13.98 -11.14
C LEU A 448 -10.85 13.09 -10.14
N THR A 449 -10.28 12.89 -8.95
CA THR A 449 -10.98 12.22 -7.84
C THR A 449 -12.16 13.07 -7.35
N VAL A 450 -12.01 14.39 -7.27
CA VAL A 450 -13.15 15.30 -6.98
C VAL A 450 -14.25 15.13 -8.03
N GLN A 451 -13.89 15.12 -9.32
CA GLN A 451 -14.84 14.89 -10.42
C GLN A 451 -15.53 13.54 -10.32
N ALA A 452 -14.80 12.46 -10.03
CA ALA A 452 -15.36 11.11 -9.94
C ALA A 452 -16.32 10.94 -8.74
N LEU A 453 -16.11 11.72 -7.68
CA LEU A 453 -16.93 11.69 -6.46
C LEU A 453 -17.99 12.80 -6.41
N SER A 454 -18.01 13.70 -7.40
CA SER A 454 -19.10 14.66 -7.66
C SER A 454 -19.99 14.11 -8.78
N PRO A 455 -21.34 14.12 -8.70
CA PRO A 455 -22.20 14.76 -7.70
C PRO A 455 -22.84 13.84 -6.63
N PRO A 456 -22.41 12.58 -6.35
CA PRO A 456 -23.01 11.88 -5.20
C PRO A 456 -22.66 12.55 -3.86
N LEU A 457 -21.54 13.27 -3.75
CA LEU A 457 -21.13 13.98 -2.55
C LEU A 457 -21.45 15.48 -2.62
N SER A 458 -22.02 16.03 -1.55
CA SER A 458 -22.26 17.49 -1.41
C SER A 458 -20.99 18.25 -1.03
N LEU A 459 -20.09 17.58 -0.31
CA LEU A 459 -18.80 18.13 0.10
C LEU A 459 -17.75 17.02 0.20
N ILE A 460 -16.51 17.39 -0.07
CA ILE A 460 -15.35 16.52 0.00
C ILE A 460 -14.27 17.18 0.85
N THR A 461 -13.85 16.51 1.92
CA THR A 461 -12.67 16.87 2.70
C THR A 461 -11.42 16.39 1.96
N LEU A 462 -10.55 17.32 1.55
CA LEU A 462 -9.30 17.01 0.85
C LEU A 462 -8.30 16.33 1.78
N SER A 463 -7.42 15.51 1.20
CA SER A 463 -6.40 14.79 1.97
C SER A 463 -5.43 15.77 2.66
N PRO A 464 -5.17 15.60 3.98
CA PRO A 464 -4.18 16.41 4.70
C PRO A 464 -2.72 16.06 4.32
N GLU A 465 -2.51 15.05 3.48
CA GLU A 465 -1.20 14.70 2.93
C GLU A 465 -0.76 15.65 1.80
N LEU A 466 -1.68 16.45 1.26
CA LEU A 466 -1.37 17.39 0.19
C LEU A 466 -0.59 18.60 0.71
N SER A 467 0.44 19.01 -0.05
CA SER A 467 1.10 20.29 0.18
C SER A 467 0.19 21.45 -0.20
N ALA A 468 0.48 22.64 0.32
CA ALA A 468 -0.28 23.85 0.01
C ALA A 468 -0.31 24.16 -1.50
N ARG A 469 0.75 23.82 -2.24
CA ARG A 469 0.79 23.94 -3.71
C ARG A 469 -0.18 22.98 -4.37
N GLN A 470 -0.19 21.72 -3.93
CA GLN A 470 -1.09 20.70 -4.45
C GLN A 470 -2.55 21.03 -4.12
N LEU A 471 -2.86 21.43 -2.88
CA LEU A 471 -4.18 21.90 -2.48
C LEU A 471 -4.68 23.02 -3.38
N ALA A 472 -3.87 24.05 -3.61
CA ALA A 472 -4.22 25.15 -4.51
C ALA A 472 -4.51 24.66 -5.94
N ALA A 473 -3.72 23.73 -6.47
CA ALA A 473 -3.93 23.15 -7.79
C ALA A 473 -5.24 22.33 -7.87
N VAL A 474 -5.52 21.50 -6.85
CA VAL A 474 -6.76 20.71 -6.77
C VAL A 474 -7.98 21.60 -6.68
N VAL A 475 -7.96 22.59 -5.78
CA VAL A 475 -9.08 23.51 -5.60
C VAL A 475 -9.31 24.30 -6.88
N SER A 476 -8.26 24.91 -7.44
CA SER A 476 -8.35 25.67 -8.68
C SER A 476 -8.94 24.84 -9.82
N ALA A 477 -8.44 23.61 -10.01
CA ALA A 477 -8.95 22.74 -11.07
C ALA A 477 -10.38 22.28 -10.85
N SER A 478 -10.77 22.01 -9.60
CA SER A 478 -12.12 21.59 -9.26
C SER A 478 -13.16 22.69 -9.53
N ARG A 479 -12.78 23.98 -9.53
CA ARG A 479 -13.71 25.08 -9.83
C ARG A 479 -14.19 25.13 -11.28
N PHE A 480 -13.49 24.47 -12.20
CA PHE A 480 -13.91 24.37 -13.59
C PHE A 480 -14.81 23.16 -13.86
N LEU A 481 -14.98 22.26 -12.88
CA LEU A 481 -15.82 21.09 -13.03
C LEU A 481 -17.31 21.45 -12.93
N PRO A 482 -18.17 20.91 -13.81
CA PRO A 482 -19.61 21.06 -13.67
C PRO A 482 -20.07 20.31 -12.40
N GLN A 483 -20.95 20.94 -11.61
CA GLN A 483 -21.52 20.34 -10.39
C GLN A 483 -20.47 19.91 -9.34
N ALA A 484 -19.34 20.60 -9.26
CA ALA A 484 -18.31 20.32 -8.26
C ALA A 484 -18.85 20.40 -6.82
N SER A 485 -18.57 19.38 -6.01
CA SER A 485 -18.81 19.40 -4.57
C SER A 485 -18.06 20.56 -3.89
N SER A 486 -18.56 21.00 -2.74
CA SER A 486 -17.80 21.91 -1.87
C SER A 486 -16.52 21.23 -1.37
N LEU A 487 -15.45 21.99 -1.17
CA LEU A 487 -14.16 21.47 -0.73
C LEU A 487 -13.80 21.99 0.66
N GLU A 488 -13.36 21.07 1.53
CA GLU A 488 -12.98 21.35 2.92
C GLU A 488 -11.56 20.83 3.21
N LEU A 489 -10.89 21.41 4.20
CA LEU A 489 -9.60 20.93 4.71
C LEU A 489 -9.62 20.83 6.24
N VAL A 490 -9.06 19.76 6.80
CA VAL A 490 -8.82 19.67 8.25
C VAL A 490 -7.58 20.48 8.61
N VAL A 491 -7.74 21.45 9.51
CA VAL A 491 -6.70 22.44 9.87
C VAL A 491 -6.18 22.30 11.29
N GLN A 492 -6.91 21.59 12.15
CA GLN A 492 -6.56 21.35 13.56
C GLN A 492 -6.84 19.90 13.97
N GLY A 493 -5.97 19.33 14.82
CA GLY A 493 -6.24 18.11 15.57
C GLY A 493 -5.26 16.97 15.27
N SER A 494 -5.45 15.84 15.96
CA SER A 494 -4.60 14.64 15.80
C SER A 494 -5.10 13.81 14.64
N LEU A 495 -4.36 13.77 13.53
CA LEU A 495 -4.74 12.95 12.36
C LEU A 495 -4.56 11.45 12.65
N GLU A 496 -5.52 10.63 12.23
CA GLU A 496 -5.48 9.18 12.38
C GLU A 496 -4.47 8.55 11.42
N VAL A 497 -3.49 7.82 11.97
CA VAL A 497 -2.40 7.19 11.23
C VAL A 497 -2.77 5.78 10.80
N MET A 498 -3.43 5.03 11.69
CA MET A 498 -3.68 3.61 11.51
C MET A 498 -4.90 3.17 12.33
N VAL A 499 -5.65 2.22 11.77
CA VAL A 499 -6.64 1.44 12.53
C VAL A 499 -6.15 0.00 12.60
N ALA A 500 -6.05 -0.55 13.81
CA ALA A 500 -5.71 -1.94 14.07
C ALA A 500 -6.96 -2.71 14.50
N GLU A 501 -7.19 -3.89 13.93
CA GLU A 501 -8.34 -4.75 14.29
C GLU A 501 -8.30 -5.21 15.76
N ASP A 502 -7.11 -5.30 16.36
CA ASP A 502 -6.94 -5.75 17.74
C ASP A 502 -7.15 -4.62 18.76
N CYS A 503 -7.69 -4.97 19.93
CA CYS A 503 -7.73 -4.07 21.10
C CYS A 503 -6.36 -4.02 21.79
N ILE A 504 -5.49 -3.10 21.39
CA ILE A 504 -4.15 -2.94 21.95
C ILE A 504 -4.20 -2.56 23.45
N PRO A 505 -5.06 -1.63 23.91
CA PRO A 505 -5.20 -1.35 25.34
C PRO A 505 -5.58 -2.58 26.18
N CYS A 506 -6.38 -3.51 25.62
CA CYS A 506 -6.77 -4.74 26.31
C CYS A 506 -5.58 -5.69 26.59
N LEU A 507 -4.46 -5.55 25.85
CA LEU A 507 -3.24 -6.34 26.05
C LEU A 507 -2.50 -5.98 27.35
N ALA A 508 -2.79 -4.82 27.94
CA ALA A 508 -2.19 -4.41 29.21
C ALA A 508 -2.80 -5.13 30.44
N GLY A 509 -3.92 -5.84 30.29
CA GLY A 509 -4.53 -6.67 31.34
C GLY A 509 -6.06 -6.69 31.29
N PRO A 510 -6.71 -7.61 32.02
CA PRO A 510 -8.17 -7.84 31.97
C PRO A 510 -9.03 -6.65 32.42
N HIS A 511 -8.44 -5.65 33.08
CA HIS A 511 -9.12 -4.41 33.51
C HIS A 511 -8.59 -3.15 32.82
N ALA A 512 -7.63 -3.27 31.89
CA ALA A 512 -6.98 -2.11 31.30
C ALA A 512 -7.90 -1.32 30.35
N ALA A 513 -8.80 -2.01 29.65
CA ALA A 513 -9.76 -1.37 28.76
C ALA A 513 -11.17 -1.57 29.30
N THR A 514 -11.56 -0.88 30.37
CA THR A 514 -12.99 -0.78 30.74
C THR A 514 -13.65 0.31 29.91
N ASP A 515 -14.91 0.11 29.52
CA ASP A 515 -15.67 0.99 28.61
C ASP A 515 -15.84 2.45 29.09
N ASP A 516 -15.57 2.73 30.36
CA ASP A 516 -15.97 3.97 31.05
C ASP A 516 -14.81 4.80 31.59
N SER A 517 -13.54 4.39 31.44
CA SER A 517 -12.45 5.20 31.96
C SER A 517 -12.02 6.20 30.88
N GLY A 518 -12.23 7.50 31.13
CA GLY A 518 -11.60 8.62 30.41
C GLY A 518 -10.07 8.66 30.56
N GLN A 519 -9.46 7.47 30.54
CA GLN A 519 -8.06 7.21 30.74
C GLN A 519 -7.35 7.32 29.40
N PHE A 520 -6.30 8.13 29.37
CA PHE A 520 -5.47 8.28 28.19
C PHE A 520 -4.66 7.01 27.92
N TRP A 521 -4.76 6.49 26.69
CA TRP A 521 -3.94 5.41 26.19
C TRP A 521 -3.04 5.91 25.06
N GLY A 522 -1.80 5.40 25.00
CA GLY A 522 -0.86 5.78 23.96
C GLY A 522 0.18 4.69 23.67
N LEU A 523 0.59 4.59 22.40
CA LEU A 523 1.76 3.82 21.99
C LEU A 523 2.99 4.71 22.06
N GLN A 524 3.94 4.33 22.91
CA GLN A 524 5.23 5.00 22.97
C GLN A 524 6.16 4.44 21.89
N ASP A 525 6.61 5.31 20.98
CA ASP A 525 7.71 5.04 20.06
C ASP A 525 8.79 6.10 20.25
N MET A 526 9.98 5.66 20.68
CA MET A 526 11.08 6.53 21.10
C MET A 526 10.63 7.57 22.14
N ARG A 527 10.61 8.85 21.76
CA ARG A 527 10.23 10.01 22.60
C ARG A 527 8.80 10.50 22.33
N ARG A 528 8.07 9.85 21.43
CA ARG A 528 6.72 10.25 21.02
C ARG A 528 5.70 9.27 21.57
N VAL A 529 4.50 9.78 21.87
CA VAL A 529 3.36 8.99 22.34
C VAL A 529 2.21 9.21 21.37
N PHE A 530 1.79 8.14 20.69
CA PHE A 530 0.70 8.13 19.72
C PHE A 530 -0.60 7.76 20.44
N PRO A 531 -1.59 8.67 20.53
CA PRO A 531 -2.84 8.40 21.23
C PRO A 531 -3.60 7.22 20.65
N LEU A 532 -4.30 6.50 21.52
CA LEU A 532 -5.19 5.40 21.16
C LEU A 532 -6.62 5.72 21.54
N GLN A 533 -7.56 5.38 20.64
CA GLN A 533 -8.98 5.32 20.93
C GLN A 533 -9.52 3.95 20.50
N LEU A 534 -10.61 3.51 21.12
CA LEU A 534 -11.30 2.27 20.77
C LEU A 534 -12.65 2.59 20.14
N ASP A 535 -13.00 1.86 19.08
CA ASP A 535 -14.36 1.89 18.51
C ASP A 535 -15.28 0.84 19.18
N ASP A 536 -16.56 0.86 18.80
CA ASP A 536 -17.58 -0.09 19.29
C ASP A 536 -17.24 -1.56 18.93
N ASP A 537 -16.46 -1.79 17.88
CA ASP A 537 -15.97 -3.10 17.45
C ASP A 537 -14.68 -3.52 18.18
N SER A 538 -14.20 -2.72 19.14
CA SER A 538 -12.95 -2.91 19.89
C SER A 538 -11.66 -2.79 19.05
N ARG A 539 -11.73 -2.16 17.87
CA ARG A 539 -10.55 -1.82 17.07
C ARG A 539 -9.81 -0.66 17.71
N THR A 540 -8.49 -0.66 17.57
CA THR A 540 -7.65 0.43 18.06
C THR A 540 -7.38 1.45 16.95
N HIS A 541 -7.83 2.67 17.15
CA HIS A 541 -7.51 3.83 16.33
C HIS A 541 -6.24 4.50 16.88
N ILE A 542 -5.21 4.67 16.05
CA ILE A 542 -3.90 5.21 16.42
C ILE A 542 -3.74 6.57 15.75
N PHE A 543 -3.56 7.61 16.56
CA PHE A 543 -3.44 8.99 16.09
C PHE A 543 -2.01 9.49 16.13
N ASN A 544 -1.71 10.50 15.32
CA ASN A 544 -0.41 11.17 15.31
C ASN A 544 -0.08 11.74 16.70
N SER A 545 1.20 11.63 17.06
CA SER A 545 1.74 12.08 18.36
C SER A 545 1.88 13.61 18.50
N VAL A 546 1.52 14.36 17.47
CA VAL A 546 1.58 15.83 17.39
C VAL A 546 0.37 16.29 16.59
N GLU A 547 -0.29 17.35 17.03
CA GLU A 547 -1.46 17.87 16.32
C GLU A 547 -1.08 18.66 15.07
N THR A 548 -1.89 18.51 14.02
CA THR A 548 -1.88 19.46 12.91
C THR A 548 -2.42 20.79 13.42
N CYS A 549 -1.75 21.90 13.06
CA CYS A 549 -2.22 23.25 13.31
C CYS A 549 -1.83 24.14 12.12
N LEU A 550 -2.82 24.63 11.40
CA LEU A 550 -2.65 25.51 10.24
C LEU A 550 -3.18 26.94 10.50
N LEU A 551 -3.31 27.32 11.78
CA LEU A 551 -3.92 28.58 12.21
C LEU A 551 -3.28 29.83 11.58
N ASP A 552 -1.96 29.93 11.58
CA ASP A 552 -1.21 31.03 10.96
C ASP A 552 -1.16 30.91 9.43
N GLN A 553 -1.61 29.78 8.87
CA GLN A 553 -1.73 29.55 7.43
C GLN A 553 -3.14 29.89 6.90
N MET A 554 -4.07 30.32 7.75
CA MET A 554 -5.43 30.69 7.35
C MET A 554 -5.48 31.71 6.20
N PRO A 555 -4.62 32.76 6.11
CA PRO A 555 -4.59 33.65 4.95
C PRO A 555 -4.26 32.93 3.65
N ARG A 556 -3.34 31.96 3.69
CA ARG A 556 -2.97 31.15 2.54
C ARG A 556 -4.09 30.19 2.15
N ILE A 557 -4.74 29.55 3.12
CA ILE A 557 -5.89 28.65 2.94
C ILE A 557 -7.07 29.41 2.32
N ALA A 558 -7.37 30.61 2.84
CA ALA A 558 -8.38 31.51 2.31
C ALA A 558 -8.13 31.84 0.84
N ALA A 559 -6.87 32.17 0.49
CA ALA A 559 -6.48 32.49 -0.87
C ALA A 559 -6.61 31.31 -1.85
N MET A 560 -6.59 30.06 -1.38
CA MET A 560 -6.86 28.88 -2.23
C MET A 560 -8.31 28.81 -2.69
N GLY A 561 -9.23 29.43 -1.95
CA GLY A 561 -10.66 29.39 -2.23
C GLY A 561 -11.33 28.09 -1.81
N LEU A 562 -10.92 27.49 -0.69
CA LEU A 562 -11.66 26.39 -0.04
C LEU A 562 -13.03 26.90 0.47
N ASP A 563 -14.05 26.04 0.44
CA ASP A 563 -15.40 26.42 0.90
C ASP A 563 -15.51 26.42 2.44
N GLY A 564 -14.71 25.59 3.12
CA GLY A 564 -14.65 25.56 4.58
C GLY A 564 -13.41 24.86 5.14
N VAL A 565 -13.30 24.86 6.46
CA VAL A 565 -12.24 24.16 7.21
C VAL A 565 -12.85 23.37 8.36
N ALA A 566 -12.14 22.33 8.81
CA ALA A 566 -12.58 21.49 9.91
C ALA A 566 -11.53 21.31 11.01
N LEU A 567 -12.01 21.15 12.24
CA LEU A 567 -11.22 20.82 13.41
C LEU A 567 -11.53 19.39 13.85
N ASP A 568 -10.52 18.61 14.21
CA ASP A 568 -10.72 17.30 14.83
C ASP A 568 -10.66 17.41 16.36
N GLY A 569 -11.83 17.44 17.00
CA GLY A 569 -12.00 17.52 18.45
C GLY A 569 -12.27 16.18 19.12
N ARG A 570 -12.25 15.07 18.38
CA ARG A 570 -12.65 13.75 18.88
C ARG A 570 -11.74 13.25 20.00
N GLY A 571 -12.33 12.87 21.12
CA GLY A 571 -11.65 12.36 22.31
C GLY A 571 -10.87 13.42 23.09
N ARG A 572 -11.24 14.70 22.95
CA ARG A 572 -10.59 15.85 23.62
C ARG A 572 -11.49 16.55 24.62
N GLY A 573 -12.79 16.24 24.62
CA GLY A 573 -13.77 16.75 25.57
C GLY A 573 -14.27 18.17 25.26
N GLU A 574 -15.27 18.60 26.03
CA GLU A 574 -16.01 19.86 25.83
C GLU A 574 -15.09 21.09 25.78
N ALA A 575 -14.18 21.22 26.75
CA ALA A 575 -13.33 22.41 26.89
C ALA A 575 -12.43 22.62 25.65
N TYR A 576 -11.76 21.55 25.19
CA TYR A 576 -10.93 21.63 23.99
C TYR A 576 -11.79 21.96 22.76
N ALA A 577 -12.92 21.27 22.57
CA ALA A 577 -13.81 21.50 21.43
C ALA A 577 -14.30 22.95 21.40
N ARG A 578 -14.63 23.53 22.56
CA ARG A 578 -15.02 24.94 22.67
C ARG A 578 -13.87 25.88 22.35
N GLU A 579 -12.78 25.79 23.08
CA GLU A 579 -11.66 26.73 22.98
C GLU A 579 -11.01 26.71 21.59
N MET A 580 -10.80 25.52 20.99
CA MET A 580 -10.29 25.45 19.61
C MET A 580 -11.26 26.07 18.60
N THR A 581 -12.56 25.83 18.76
CA THR A 581 -13.55 26.39 17.84
C THR A 581 -13.59 27.92 17.95
N GLU A 582 -13.55 28.49 19.17
CA GLU A 582 -13.49 29.95 19.38
C GLU A 582 -12.23 30.55 18.75
N ILE A 583 -11.07 29.90 18.94
CA ILE A 583 -9.78 30.34 18.37
C ILE A 583 -9.83 30.35 16.83
N TYR A 584 -10.29 29.27 16.20
CA TYR A 584 -10.35 29.19 14.74
C TYR A 584 -11.45 30.07 14.15
N ARG A 585 -12.59 30.23 14.82
CA ARG A 585 -13.61 31.20 14.43
C ARG A 585 -13.02 32.60 14.39
N ARG A 586 -12.27 32.98 15.41
CA ARG A 586 -11.58 34.27 15.46
C ARG A 586 -10.52 34.41 14.37
N ALA A 587 -9.77 33.36 14.09
CA ALA A 587 -8.77 33.36 13.02
C ALA A 587 -9.40 33.55 11.62
N ILE A 588 -10.56 32.91 11.37
CA ILE A 588 -11.34 33.11 10.14
C ILE A 588 -11.79 34.58 10.03
N GLU A 589 -12.41 35.14 11.08
CA GLU A 589 -12.85 36.55 11.09
C GLU A 589 -11.70 37.54 10.85
N LEU A 590 -10.54 37.31 11.48
CA LEU A 590 -9.35 38.14 11.28
C LEU A 590 -8.84 38.04 9.85
N THR A 591 -8.80 36.82 9.31
CA THR A 591 -8.37 36.56 7.92
C THR A 591 -9.29 37.25 6.91
N GLU A 592 -10.61 37.21 7.13
CA GLU A 592 -11.59 37.90 6.30
C GLU A 592 -11.47 39.43 6.35
N ARG A 593 -11.25 39.98 7.56
CA ARG A 593 -11.07 41.42 7.75
C ARG A 593 -9.75 41.93 7.16
N GLY A 594 -8.70 41.10 7.19
CA GLY A 594 -7.35 41.49 6.82
C GLY A 594 -6.75 42.53 7.77
N GLY A 595 -5.68 43.18 7.33
CA GLY A 595 -5.04 44.29 8.04
C GLY A 595 -3.56 44.06 8.34
N GLU A 596 -2.84 45.13 8.67
CA GLU A 596 -1.38 45.12 8.89
C GLU A 596 -0.95 44.26 10.08
N ARG A 597 -1.84 44.08 11.06
CA ARG A 597 -1.60 43.27 12.28
C ARG A 597 -2.00 41.81 12.16
N LEU A 598 -2.54 41.37 11.02
CA LEU A 598 -3.10 40.02 10.86
C LEU A 598 -2.12 38.90 11.28
N GLU A 599 -0.86 38.99 10.85
CA GLU A 599 0.15 37.99 11.18
C GLU A 599 0.43 37.92 12.69
N GLN A 600 0.50 39.09 13.36
CA GLN A 600 0.69 39.16 14.81
C GLN A 600 -0.52 38.61 15.56
N ASP A 601 -1.74 38.99 15.15
CA ASP A 601 -2.95 38.53 15.81
C ASP A 601 -3.15 37.01 15.66
N LEU A 602 -2.80 36.43 14.50
CA LEU A 602 -2.82 34.97 14.30
C LEU A 602 -1.73 34.27 15.13
N GLN A 603 -0.56 34.87 15.27
CA GLN A 603 0.51 34.34 16.11
C GLN A 603 0.12 34.33 17.59
N GLU A 604 -0.52 35.38 18.10
CA GLU A 604 -1.07 35.42 19.46
C GLU A 604 -2.14 34.35 19.69
N LEU A 605 -3.01 34.09 18.71
CA LEU A 605 -3.97 32.99 18.78
C LEU A 605 -3.26 31.63 18.76
N LYS A 606 -2.21 31.47 17.96
CA LYS A 606 -1.43 30.24 17.88
C LYS A 606 -0.75 29.89 19.19
N GLU A 607 -0.27 30.90 19.92
CA GLU A 607 0.29 30.72 21.27
C GLU A 607 -0.73 30.16 22.26
N LYS A 608 -2.02 30.43 22.08
CA LYS A 608 -3.11 29.80 22.86
C LYS A 608 -3.38 28.34 22.45
N VAL A 609 -3.10 27.97 21.21
CA VAL A 609 -3.25 26.58 20.73
C VAL A 609 -2.20 25.66 21.33
N VAL A 610 -0.95 26.12 21.47
CA VAL A 610 0.18 25.30 21.94
C VAL A 610 -0.09 24.55 23.26
N PRO A 611 -0.58 25.19 24.34
CA PRO A 611 -0.86 24.48 25.60
C PRO A 611 -2.06 23.53 25.53
N LEU A 612 -2.97 23.74 24.56
CA LEU A 612 -4.15 22.89 24.35
C LEU A 612 -3.84 21.68 23.47
N ALA A 613 -2.79 21.76 22.65
CA ALA A 613 -2.40 20.73 21.70
C ALA A 613 -1.64 19.57 22.37
N LEU A 614 -1.93 18.35 21.95
CA LEU A 614 -1.30 17.15 22.45
C LEU A 614 0.00 16.86 21.69
N GLY A 615 1.10 16.79 22.43
CA GLY A 615 2.43 16.48 21.90
C GLY A 615 3.05 17.61 21.05
N GLY A 616 2.45 18.80 21.10
CA GLY A 616 2.82 19.99 20.35
C GLY A 616 2.05 20.14 19.04
N ILE A 617 2.52 21.04 18.18
CA ILE A 617 1.90 21.35 16.89
C ILE A 617 2.85 21.11 15.70
N THR A 618 2.28 20.78 14.55
CA THR A 618 2.98 20.61 13.27
C THR A 618 2.13 21.15 12.12
N TYR A 619 2.78 21.61 11.05
CA TYR A 619 2.09 21.90 9.79
C TYR A 619 1.78 20.65 8.95
N GLY A 620 2.20 19.46 9.42
CA GLY A 620 2.09 18.23 8.65
C GLY A 620 2.79 18.36 7.30
N HIS A 621 2.11 17.93 6.24
CA HIS A 621 2.59 18.02 4.85
C HIS A 621 2.30 19.36 4.19
N PHE A 622 1.48 20.23 4.79
CA PHE A 622 1.03 21.48 4.17
C PHE A 622 2.19 22.38 3.71
N VAL A 623 3.21 22.57 4.57
CA VAL A 623 4.39 23.40 4.25
C VAL A 623 5.51 22.59 3.59
N LYS A 624 5.74 21.35 4.05
CA LYS A 624 6.93 20.56 3.67
C LYS A 624 6.74 19.72 2.42
N GLY A 625 5.50 19.41 2.03
CA GLY A 625 5.19 18.38 1.05
C GLY A 625 5.58 16.98 1.52
N LEU A 626 5.48 16.02 0.60
CA LEU A 626 6.13 14.71 0.73
C LEU A 626 7.61 14.86 0.31
N ARG A 627 8.50 14.01 0.81
CA ARG A 627 9.95 14.09 0.50
C ARG A 627 10.23 14.11 -1.00
N ASP A 628 9.38 13.49 -1.80
CA ASP A 628 9.48 13.42 -3.26
C ASP A 628 9.17 14.78 -3.95
N GLU A 629 8.75 15.81 -3.21
CA GLU A 629 8.58 17.19 -3.70
C GLU A 629 9.79 18.11 -3.45
N ILE A 630 10.81 17.66 -2.70
CA ILE A 630 11.95 18.50 -2.26
C ILE A 630 13.12 18.48 -3.27
N ASP A 631 13.01 17.72 -4.37
CA ASP A 631 14.03 17.66 -5.44
C ASP A 631 13.71 18.55 -6.66
#